data_AF-A0A2P4SRP8-F1
#
_entry.id   AF-A0A2P4SRP8-F1
#
_cell.length_a   1.000
_cell.length_b   1.000
_cell.length_c   1.000
_cell.angle_alpha   90.00
_cell.angle_beta   90.00
_cell.angle_gamma   90.00
#
_symmetry.space_group_name_H-M   'P 1'
#
loop_
_entity.id
_entity.type
_entity.pdbx_description
1 polymer ?
#
loop_
_entity_poly.entity_id
_entity_poly.type
_entity_poly.pdbx_seq_one_letter_code
_entity_poly.pdbx_strand_id
1 'polypeptide(L)'
;IASLQDVHRAHQREYEKYMENIESSKITVQELEKSSDAAMNYKFYRGMKTYIENLVNCFSEKLRYINELESAVHALLQQRAMSVLKRRQDELKMESTYMQYLTTGNGKPSNDGLESDEKMKLLKMCEHRRTCRQQLRERSQKAGHHEGMSSDEELALTGLTEFQKSKDNILEESKKIFEDVHADFCDIRKILLKFQEWKEKFPDSYCDAYISFCLPKLLNPLIRVQLINWSPLEHSTDLKEMPWFRAVEEFSDAKKSSESKRDDDPDEEVLPRVIEKTILPKITAFIKNVWDPLSTSQTENLIQLCNNVFEKQVLSRSECSQAKQDLINMVVLRMKESVEEDVFIPLYPRRSNKILIASSFSDQHCGRQIIAMFKIPRKTVLVSC
;
A
#
# COMPACT_ATOMS: atom_id res chain seq x y z
N ILE A 1 22.25 13.13 94.20
CA ILE A 1 20.91 13.00 93.57
C ILE A 1 20.83 14.15 92.58
N ALA A 2 20.83 13.88 91.28
CA ALA A 2 20.69 14.96 90.29
C ALA A 2 19.34 15.67 90.50
N SER A 3 19.32 17.00 90.41
CA SER A 3 18.09 17.77 90.52
C SER A 3 17.13 17.36 89.39
N LEU A 4 15.82 17.32 89.68
CA LEU A 4 14.79 17.04 88.67
C LEU A 4 14.92 17.98 87.45
N GLN A 5 15.41 19.20 87.67
CA GLN A 5 15.67 20.18 86.61
C GLN A 5 16.85 19.79 85.71
N ASP A 6 17.88 19.14 86.24
CA ASP A 6 19.03 18.69 85.46
C ASP A 6 18.65 17.51 84.56
N VAL A 7 17.82 16.60 85.08
CA VAL A 7 17.27 15.46 84.31
C VAL A 7 16.33 15.96 83.21
N HIS A 8 15.44 16.91 83.52
CA HIS A 8 14.57 17.52 82.52
C HIS A 8 15.37 18.23 81.41
N ARG A 9 16.41 18.98 81.78
CA ARG A 9 17.29 19.65 80.81
C ARG A 9 18.08 18.65 79.95
N ALA A 10 18.48 17.51 80.52
CA ALA A 10 19.12 16.44 79.77
C ALA A 10 18.15 15.81 78.76
N HIS A 11 16.93 15.46 79.17
CA HIS A 11 15.91 14.91 78.27
C HIS A 11 15.49 15.90 77.18
N GLN A 12 15.43 17.20 77.48
CA GLN A 12 15.13 18.22 76.48
C GLN A 12 16.20 18.28 75.39
N ARG A 13 17.49 18.25 75.77
CA ARG A 13 18.59 18.18 74.79
C ARG A 13 18.60 16.88 74.00
N GLU A 14 18.27 15.75 74.64
CA GLU A 14 18.10 14.48 73.94
C GLU A 14 16.97 14.54 72.92
N TYR A 15 15.83 15.14 73.29
CA TYR A 15 14.70 15.34 72.40
C TYR A 15 15.05 16.23 71.19
N GLU A 16 15.71 17.36 71.43
CA GLU A 16 16.20 18.25 70.37
C GLU A 16 17.16 17.51 69.42
N LYS A 17 18.09 16.73 69.98
CA LYS A 17 19.00 15.88 69.19
C LYS A 17 18.26 14.81 68.39
N TYR A 18 17.21 14.19 68.94
CA TYR A 18 16.39 13.24 68.19
C TYR A 18 15.64 13.91 67.03
N MET A 19 15.12 15.12 67.25
CA MET A 19 14.44 15.88 66.20
C MET A 19 15.39 16.27 65.06
N GLU A 20 16.60 16.74 65.37
CA GLU A 20 17.63 17.02 64.36
C GLU A 20 18.06 15.76 63.60
N ASN A 21 18.25 14.64 64.29
CA ASN A 21 18.59 13.36 63.64
C ASN A 21 17.48 12.87 62.70
N ILE A 22 16.21 13.05 63.09
CA ILE A 22 15.06 12.69 62.25
C ILE A 22 15.05 13.55 60.99
N GLU A 23 15.28 14.86 61.11
CA GLU A 23 15.29 15.77 59.97
C GLU A 23 16.46 15.49 59.02
N SER A 24 17.66 15.31 59.57
CA SER A 24 18.85 14.89 58.79
C SER A 24 18.62 13.56 58.06
N SER A 25 18.00 12.58 58.73
CA SER A 25 17.65 11.30 58.10
C SER A 25 16.64 11.48 56.96
N LYS A 26 15.62 12.32 57.12
CA LYS A 26 14.65 12.61 56.04
C LYS A 26 15.31 13.23 54.82
N ILE A 27 16.20 14.20 55.02
CA ILE A 27 16.95 14.84 53.93
C ILE A 27 17.81 13.80 53.21
N THR A 28 18.54 12.97 53.98
CA THR A 28 19.38 11.90 53.43
C THR A 28 18.57 10.90 52.61
N VAL A 29 17.40 10.48 53.10
CA VAL A 29 16.50 9.58 52.37
C VAL A 29 16.05 10.22 51.06
N GLN A 30 15.62 11.49 51.07
CA GLN A 30 15.21 12.19 49.85
C GLN A 30 16.35 12.35 48.84
N GLU A 31 17.58 12.60 49.30
CA GLU A 31 18.76 12.68 48.43
C GLU A 31 19.09 11.31 47.81
N LEU A 32 19.03 10.25 48.62
CA LEU A 32 19.25 8.88 48.16
C LEU A 32 18.18 8.45 47.14
N GLU A 33 16.91 8.75 47.38
CA GLU A 33 15.81 8.49 46.45
C GLU A 33 16.02 9.21 45.11
N LYS A 34 16.33 10.52 45.15
CA LYS A 34 16.65 11.30 43.93
C LYS A 34 17.84 10.72 43.16
N SER A 35 18.89 10.30 43.88
CA SER A 35 20.08 9.70 43.24
C SER A 35 19.79 8.34 42.61
N SER A 36 18.91 7.55 43.25
CA SER A 36 18.46 6.23 42.77
C SER A 36 17.63 6.38 41.49
N ASP A 37 16.69 7.33 41.47
CA ASP A 37 15.86 7.62 40.30
C ASP A 37 16.72 8.08 39.12
N ALA A 38 17.70 8.96 39.36
CA ALA A 38 18.63 9.40 38.32
C ALA A 38 19.43 8.23 37.70
N ALA A 39 19.90 7.28 38.53
CA ALA A 39 20.62 6.10 38.06
C ALA A 39 19.73 5.16 37.22
N MET A 40 18.48 4.94 37.64
CA MET A 40 17.52 4.12 36.90
C MET A 40 17.15 4.75 35.56
N ASN A 41 16.90 6.06 35.54
CA ASN A 41 16.58 6.81 34.32
C ASN A 41 17.75 6.75 33.33
N TYR A 42 18.97 6.96 33.81
CA TYR A 42 20.17 6.86 32.99
C TYR A 42 20.34 5.46 32.37
N LYS A 43 20.12 4.40 33.16
CA LYS A 43 20.19 3.02 32.67
C LYS A 43 19.15 2.77 31.58
N PHE A 44 17.93 3.27 31.76
CA PHE A 44 16.87 3.17 30.75
C PHE A 44 17.27 3.88 29.46
N TYR A 45 17.63 5.16 29.50
CA TYR A 45 17.97 5.92 28.29
C TYR A 45 19.19 5.36 27.57
N ARG A 46 20.21 4.91 28.31
CA ARG A 46 21.37 4.22 27.70
C ARG A 46 20.94 2.94 27.00
N GLY A 47 20.09 2.13 27.65
CA GLY A 47 19.55 0.90 27.05
C GLY A 47 18.72 1.18 25.79
N MET A 48 17.83 2.17 25.85
CA MET A 48 16.96 2.54 24.72
C MET A 48 17.77 3.12 23.56
N LYS A 49 18.78 3.94 23.84
CA LYS A 49 19.72 4.44 22.84
C LYS A 49 20.41 3.29 22.12
N THR A 50 21.03 2.36 22.85
CA THR A 50 21.70 1.20 22.26
C THR A 50 20.73 0.34 21.45
N TYR A 51 19.49 0.17 21.94
CA TYR A 51 18.45 -0.56 21.21
C TYR A 51 18.12 0.12 19.86
N ILE A 52 17.86 1.43 19.86
CA ILE A 52 17.54 2.19 18.65
C ILE A 52 18.72 2.19 17.68
N GLU A 53 19.95 2.36 18.15
CA GLU A 53 21.16 2.30 17.32
C GLU A 53 21.29 0.95 16.62
N ASN A 54 21.10 -0.16 17.36
CA ASN A 54 21.11 -1.50 16.78
C ASN A 54 19.99 -1.71 15.77
N LEU A 55 18.78 -1.22 16.07
CA LEU A 55 17.62 -1.32 15.19
C LEU A 55 17.84 -0.57 13.88
N VAL A 56 18.33 0.67 13.95
CA VAL A 56 18.62 1.51 12.76
C VAL A 56 19.76 0.92 11.94
N ASN A 57 20.82 0.42 12.58
CA ASN A 57 21.92 -0.26 11.89
C ASN A 57 21.43 -1.50 11.14
N CYS A 58 20.64 -2.35 11.81
CA CYS A 58 20.01 -3.51 11.21
C CYS A 58 19.15 -3.12 10.00
N PHE A 59 18.27 -2.13 10.14
CA PHE A 59 17.42 -1.68 9.04
C PHE A 59 18.21 -1.08 7.89
N SER A 60 19.28 -0.34 8.16
CA SER A 60 20.14 0.26 7.13
C SER A 60 20.82 -0.80 6.27
N GLU A 61 21.24 -1.91 6.89
CA GLU A 61 21.80 -3.07 6.17
C GLU A 61 20.71 -3.78 5.35
N LYS A 62 19.57 -4.09 5.98
CA LYS A 62 18.49 -4.85 5.33
C LYS A 62 17.77 -4.06 4.23
N LEU A 63 17.78 -2.73 4.28
CA LEU A 63 17.08 -1.86 3.32
C LEU A 63 17.51 -2.09 1.87
N ARG A 64 18.78 -2.42 1.62
CA ARG A 64 19.27 -2.72 0.27
C ARG A 64 18.54 -3.93 -0.34
N TYR A 65 18.48 -5.03 0.42
CA TYR A 65 17.78 -6.26 0.00
C TYR A 65 16.28 -6.03 -0.19
N ILE A 66 15.65 -5.23 0.70
CA ILE A 66 14.24 -4.85 0.57
C ILE A 66 14.00 -4.09 -0.74
N ASN A 67 14.84 -3.10 -1.04
CA ASN A 67 14.73 -2.31 -2.28
C ASN A 67 14.89 -3.19 -3.53
N GLU A 68 15.84 -4.11 -3.53
CA GLU A 68 16.10 -5.03 -4.65
C GLU A 68 14.91 -5.95 -4.91
N LEU A 69 14.38 -6.59 -3.86
CA LEU A 69 13.24 -7.51 -3.98
C LEU A 69 11.96 -6.78 -4.36
N GLU A 70 11.69 -5.60 -3.77
CA GLU A 70 10.54 -4.80 -4.17
C GLU A 70 10.63 -4.33 -5.62
N SER A 71 11.81 -3.91 -6.07
CA SER A 71 12.04 -3.54 -7.47
C SER A 71 11.85 -4.73 -8.40
N ALA A 72 12.29 -5.93 -8.00
CA ALA A 72 12.11 -7.15 -8.77
C ALA A 72 10.63 -7.54 -8.92
N VAL A 73 9.84 -7.52 -7.82
CA VAL A 73 8.39 -7.79 -7.90
C VAL A 73 7.70 -6.74 -8.76
N HIS A 74 8.01 -5.46 -8.57
CA HIS A 74 7.39 -4.37 -9.32
C HIS A 74 7.69 -4.49 -10.82
N ALA A 75 8.94 -4.76 -11.19
CA ALA A 75 9.33 -4.99 -12.57
C ALA A 75 8.61 -6.20 -13.19
N LEU A 76 8.48 -7.30 -12.44
CA LEU A 76 7.77 -8.50 -12.88
C LEU A 76 6.28 -8.22 -13.15
N LEU A 77 5.61 -7.49 -12.25
CA LEU A 77 4.21 -7.08 -12.41
C LEU A 77 4.03 -6.10 -13.57
N GLN A 78 4.92 -5.13 -13.71
CA GLN A 78 4.93 -4.17 -14.82
C GLN A 78 5.12 -4.88 -16.17
N GLN A 79 6.06 -5.82 -16.27
CA GLN A 79 6.28 -6.60 -17.49
C GLN A 79 5.03 -7.38 -17.90
N ARG A 80 4.32 -7.98 -16.93
CA ARG A 80 3.03 -8.64 -17.17
C ARG A 80 1.99 -7.66 -17.69
N ALA A 81 1.81 -6.51 -17.04
CA ALA A 81 0.86 -5.49 -17.47
C ALA A 81 1.17 -4.97 -18.89
N MET A 82 2.43 -4.66 -19.18
CA MET A 82 2.88 -4.23 -20.52
C MET A 82 2.66 -5.29 -21.59
N SER A 83 2.85 -6.58 -21.26
CA SER A 83 2.63 -7.67 -22.22
C SER A 83 1.15 -7.80 -22.60
N VAL A 84 0.26 -7.65 -21.62
CA VAL A 84 -1.20 -7.63 -21.85
C VAL A 84 -1.60 -6.42 -22.69
N LEU A 85 -1.09 -5.23 -22.34
CA LEU A 85 -1.36 -3.98 -23.05
C LEU A 85 -0.91 -4.06 -24.51
N LYS A 86 0.35 -4.47 -24.75
CA LYS A 86 0.93 -4.58 -26.08
C LYS A 86 0.13 -5.55 -26.95
N ARG A 87 -0.25 -6.71 -26.41
CA ARG A 87 -1.09 -7.66 -27.14
C ARG A 87 -2.40 -7.00 -27.57
N ARG A 88 -3.08 -6.29 -26.67
CA ARG A 88 -4.34 -5.61 -26.99
C ARG A 88 -4.16 -4.58 -28.09
N GLN A 89 -3.11 -3.76 -28.02
CA GLN A 89 -2.78 -2.78 -29.05
C GLN A 89 -2.47 -3.44 -30.40
N ASP A 90 -1.73 -4.55 -30.41
CA ASP A 90 -1.44 -5.32 -31.62
C ASP A 90 -2.73 -5.91 -32.23
N GLU A 91 -3.64 -6.44 -31.41
CA GLU A 91 -4.97 -6.92 -31.86
C GLU A 91 -5.79 -5.79 -32.51
N LEU A 92 -5.85 -4.61 -31.89
CA LEU A 92 -6.56 -3.44 -32.43
C LEU A 92 -5.93 -2.97 -33.75
N LYS A 93 -4.60 -2.96 -33.85
CA LYS A 93 -3.88 -2.58 -35.06
C LYS A 93 -4.13 -3.56 -36.21
N MET A 94 -4.16 -4.86 -35.91
CA MET A 94 -4.50 -5.88 -36.92
C MET A 94 -5.94 -5.71 -37.41
N GLU A 95 -6.90 -5.53 -36.50
CA GLU A 95 -8.32 -5.37 -36.84
C GLU A 95 -8.58 -4.10 -37.67
N SER A 96 -7.95 -2.98 -37.29
CA SER A 96 -8.04 -1.72 -38.05
C SER A 96 -7.45 -1.84 -39.46
N THR A 97 -6.29 -2.48 -39.62
CA THR A 97 -5.68 -2.73 -40.93
C THR A 97 -6.59 -3.61 -41.80
N TYR A 98 -7.20 -4.64 -41.20
CA TYR A 98 -8.15 -5.50 -41.89
C TYR A 98 -9.41 -4.75 -42.34
N MET A 99 -9.99 -3.92 -41.48
CA MET A 99 -11.14 -3.07 -41.83
C MET A 99 -10.80 -2.08 -42.95
N GLN A 100 -9.62 -1.49 -42.95
CA GLN A 100 -9.15 -0.60 -44.03
C GLN A 100 -9.00 -1.35 -45.36
N TYR A 101 -8.46 -2.58 -45.33
CA TYR A 101 -8.37 -3.45 -46.51
C TYR A 101 -9.75 -3.74 -47.11
N LEU A 102 -10.75 -4.08 -46.28
CA LEU A 102 -12.12 -4.31 -46.73
C LEU A 102 -12.78 -3.05 -47.32
N THR A 103 -12.46 -1.88 -46.78
CA THR A 103 -13.06 -0.60 -47.19
C THR A 103 -12.45 -0.03 -48.48
N THR A 104 -11.15 -0.25 -48.71
CA THR A 104 -10.40 0.35 -49.84
C THR A 104 -10.63 -0.39 -51.17
N GLY A 105 -11.30 -1.54 -51.17
CA GLY A 105 -11.83 -2.14 -52.40
C GLY A 105 -10.79 -2.66 -53.41
N ASN A 106 -9.55 -2.94 -53.01
CA ASN A 106 -8.59 -3.64 -53.87
C ASN A 106 -8.76 -5.16 -53.76
N GLY A 107 -9.88 -5.67 -54.28
CA GLY A 107 -10.11 -7.10 -54.53
C GLY A 107 -9.31 -7.64 -55.71
N LYS A 108 -8.00 -7.36 -55.79
CA LYS A 108 -7.09 -8.08 -56.68
C LYS A 108 -5.94 -8.66 -55.84
N PRO A 109 -5.77 -9.99 -55.80
CA PRO A 109 -4.66 -10.61 -55.10
C PRO A 109 -3.39 -10.31 -55.92
N SER A 110 -2.68 -9.24 -55.57
CA SER A 110 -1.32 -9.02 -56.06
C SER A 110 -0.40 -9.96 -55.31
N ASN A 111 -0.14 -11.15 -55.88
CA ASN A 111 0.93 -12.15 -55.65
C ASN A 111 1.57 -12.37 -54.25
N ASP A 112 1.01 -11.82 -53.18
CA ASP A 112 1.50 -11.87 -51.80
C ASP A 112 0.52 -12.65 -50.93
N GLY A 113 0.16 -13.85 -51.40
CA GLY A 113 -0.84 -14.72 -50.77
C GLY A 113 -0.44 -15.24 -49.40
N LEU A 114 0.85 -15.22 -49.06
CA LEU A 114 1.37 -15.70 -47.77
C LEU A 114 1.11 -14.71 -46.63
N GLU A 115 1.35 -13.40 -46.83
CA GLU A 115 1.04 -12.38 -45.80
C GLU A 115 -0.47 -12.28 -45.51
N SER A 116 -1.31 -12.42 -46.55
CA SER A 116 -2.77 -12.38 -46.40
C SER A 116 -3.30 -13.58 -45.61
N ASP A 117 -2.69 -14.75 -45.75
CA ASP A 117 -3.12 -15.98 -45.09
C ASP A 117 -2.70 -16.01 -43.60
N GLU A 118 -1.52 -15.47 -43.27
CA GLU A 118 -1.08 -15.26 -41.89
C GLU A 118 -1.94 -14.23 -41.14
N LYS A 119 -2.22 -13.07 -41.77
CA LYS A 119 -3.13 -12.04 -41.21
C LYS A 119 -4.54 -12.62 -40.96
N MET A 120 -5.03 -13.47 -41.86
CA MET A 120 -6.32 -14.15 -41.69
C MET A 120 -6.31 -15.19 -40.55
N LYS A 121 -5.23 -15.96 -40.39
CA LYS A 121 -5.08 -16.89 -39.25
C LYS A 121 -5.05 -16.15 -37.91
N LEU A 122 -4.33 -15.03 -37.83
CA LEU A 122 -4.27 -14.18 -36.64
C LEU A 122 -5.66 -13.60 -36.29
N LEU A 123 -6.42 -13.14 -37.28
CA LEU A 123 -7.79 -12.63 -37.06
C LEU A 123 -8.73 -13.72 -36.53
N LYS A 124 -8.70 -14.93 -37.12
CA LYS A 124 -9.46 -16.08 -36.62
C LYS A 124 -9.08 -16.46 -35.19
N MET A 125 -7.79 -16.36 -34.84
CA MET A 125 -7.32 -16.63 -33.48
C MET A 125 -7.82 -15.56 -32.48
N CYS A 126 -7.88 -14.29 -32.89
CA CYS A 126 -8.47 -13.20 -32.10
C CYS A 126 -9.99 -13.42 -31.89
N GLU A 127 -10.72 -13.79 -32.95
CA GLU A 127 -12.14 -14.14 -32.87
C GLU A 127 -12.41 -15.38 -32.00
N HIS A 128 -11.55 -16.40 -32.09
CA HIS A 128 -11.64 -17.58 -31.25
C HIS A 128 -11.49 -17.22 -29.76
N ARG A 129 -10.50 -16.40 -29.39
CA ARG A 129 -10.38 -15.87 -28.02
C ARG A 129 -11.60 -15.07 -27.58
N ARG A 130 -12.16 -14.21 -28.44
CA ARG A 130 -13.40 -13.48 -28.14
C ARG A 130 -14.56 -14.44 -27.85
N THR A 131 -14.70 -15.47 -28.66
CA THR A 131 -15.74 -16.50 -28.53
C THR A 131 -15.57 -17.33 -27.25
N CYS A 132 -14.35 -17.79 -26.93
CA CYS A 132 -14.07 -18.50 -25.68
C CYS A 132 -14.40 -17.62 -24.45
N ARG A 133 -14.04 -16.34 -24.47
CA ARG A 133 -14.41 -15.39 -23.41
C ARG A 133 -15.92 -15.24 -23.28
N GLN A 134 -16.67 -15.25 -24.39
CA GLN A 134 -18.13 -15.20 -24.37
C GLN A 134 -18.75 -16.45 -23.74
N GLN A 135 -18.25 -17.63 -24.11
CA GLN A 135 -18.73 -18.90 -23.55
C GLN A 135 -18.43 -19.03 -22.05
N LEU A 136 -17.28 -18.55 -21.57
CA LEU A 136 -16.97 -18.52 -20.13
C LEU A 136 -17.92 -17.59 -19.35
N ARG A 137 -18.41 -16.50 -19.96
CA ARG A 137 -19.37 -15.57 -19.35
C ARG A 137 -20.80 -16.13 -19.31
N GLU A 138 -21.23 -16.80 -20.37
CA GLU A 138 -22.54 -17.47 -20.40
C GLU A 138 -22.63 -18.53 -19.29
N ARG A 139 -21.50 -19.17 -18.97
CA ARG A 139 -21.40 -20.13 -17.85
C ARG A 139 -21.40 -19.48 -16.46
N SER A 140 -20.98 -18.22 -16.31
CA SER A 140 -20.81 -17.58 -14.99
C SER A 140 -22.02 -16.77 -14.49
N GLN A 141 -23.08 -16.58 -15.31
CA GLN A 141 -24.37 -15.97 -14.94
C GLN A 141 -24.29 -14.67 -14.08
N LYS A 142 -23.29 -13.81 -14.28
CA LYS A 142 -23.27 -12.48 -13.64
C LYS A 142 -24.30 -11.55 -14.30
N ALA A 143 -25.40 -11.26 -13.60
CA ALA A 143 -26.42 -10.32 -14.07
C ALA A 143 -25.86 -8.88 -14.16
N GLY A 144 -26.17 -8.16 -15.24
CA GLY A 144 -25.83 -6.74 -15.41
C GLY A 144 -24.60 -6.41 -16.26
N HIS A 145 -23.93 -7.40 -16.86
CA HIS A 145 -22.82 -7.14 -17.78
C HIS A 145 -23.31 -6.58 -19.13
N HIS A 146 -22.85 -5.38 -19.48
CA HIS A 146 -22.97 -4.85 -20.83
C HIS A 146 -21.84 -5.40 -21.71
N GLU A 147 -22.15 -5.60 -22.99
CA GLU A 147 -21.12 -5.90 -23.99
C GLU A 147 -19.98 -4.88 -23.87
N GLY A 148 -18.72 -5.33 -23.90
CA GLY A 148 -17.53 -4.47 -23.83
C GLY A 148 -16.81 -4.38 -22.51
N MET A 149 -17.39 -4.91 -21.44
CA MET A 149 -16.82 -4.84 -20.08
C MET A 149 -15.86 -6.01 -19.75
N SER A 150 -15.30 -6.68 -20.77
CA SER A 150 -14.45 -7.86 -20.60
C SER A 150 -13.00 -7.47 -20.32
N SER A 151 -12.52 -7.73 -19.11
CA SER A 151 -11.09 -7.65 -18.77
C SER A 151 -10.30 -8.67 -19.59
N ASP A 152 -9.30 -8.23 -20.34
CA ASP A 152 -8.41 -9.10 -21.13
C ASP A 152 -7.15 -9.42 -20.32
N GLU A 153 -7.25 -10.36 -19.37
CA GLU A 153 -6.14 -10.71 -18.45
C GLU A 153 -5.43 -12.03 -18.78
N GLU A 154 -5.87 -12.72 -19.84
CA GLU A 154 -5.33 -14.03 -20.20
C GLU A 154 -3.85 -13.90 -20.59
N LEU A 155 -2.97 -14.75 -20.07
CA LEU A 155 -1.61 -14.93 -20.60
C LEU A 155 -1.50 -16.33 -21.23
N ALA A 156 -0.53 -16.52 -22.11
CA ALA A 156 -0.19 -17.87 -22.56
C ALA A 156 0.19 -18.75 -21.33
N LEU A 157 -0.26 -20.01 -21.30
CA LEU A 157 -0.04 -20.92 -20.17
C LEU A 157 1.44 -21.01 -19.75
N THR A 158 2.36 -21.03 -20.70
CA THR A 158 3.81 -21.02 -20.44
C THR A 158 4.26 -19.75 -19.71
N GLY A 159 3.83 -18.58 -20.17
CA GLY A 159 4.15 -17.30 -19.54
C GLY A 159 3.57 -17.16 -18.13
N LEU A 160 2.41 -17.76 -17.86
CA LEU A 160 1.83 -17.81 -16.51
C LEU A 160 2.73 -18.62 -15.55
N THR A 161 3.23 -19.78 -15.99
CA THR A 161 4.09 -20.63 -15.16
C THR A 161 5.45 -19.98 -14.85
N GLU A 162 6.06 -19.30 -15.82
CA GLU A 162 7.33 -18.59 -15.65
C GLU A 162 7.17 -17.36 -14.73
N PHE A 163 6.08 -16.61 -14.90
CA PHE A 163 5.73 -15.50 -14.02
C PHE A 163 5.56 -15.98 -12.58
N GLN A 164 4.77 -17.05 -12.38
CA GLN A 164 4.51 -17.59 -11.04
C GLN A 164 5.81 -18.10 -10.40
N LYS A 165 6.64 -18.86 -11.14
CA LYS A 165 7.94 -19.32 -10.64
C LYS A 165 8.84 -18.17 -10.23
N SER A 166 8.89 -17.10 -11.04
CA SER A 166 9.70 -15.91 -10.74
C SER A 166 9.19 -15.18 -9.50
N LYS A 167 7.86 -15.05 -9.37
CA LYS A 167 7.21 -14.48 -8.17
C LYS A 167 7.56 -15.31 -6.94
N ASP A 168 7.40 -16.62 -7.00
CA ASP A 168 7.67 -17.54 -5.87
C ASP A 168 9.13 -17.48 -5.41
N ASN A 169 10.08 -17.40 -6.36
CA ASN A 169 11.50 -17.22 -6.03
C ASN A 169 11.74 -15.92 -5.26
N ILE A 170 11.16 -14.80 -5.70
CA ILE A 170 11.29 -13.51 -5.00
C ILE A 170 10.67 -13.57 -3.61
N LEU A 171 9.52 -14.24 -3.46
CA LEU A 171 8.87 -14.44 -2.17
C LEU A 171 9.71 -15.29 -1.23
N GLU A 172 10.38 -16.32 -1.73
CA GLU A 172 11.26 -17.14 -0.91
C GLU A 172 12.49 -16.36 -0.42
N GLU A 173 13.10 -15.56 -1.28
CA GLU A 173 14.20 -14.65 -0.87
C GLU A 173 13.71 -13.58 0.12
N SER A 174 12.47 -13.11 -0.01
CA SER A 174 11.91 -12.13 0.94
C SER A 174 11.78 -12.65 2.37
N LYS A 175 11.58 -13.96 2.56
CA LYS A 175 11.50 -14.59 3.89
C LYS A 175 12.86 -14.62 4.58
N LYS A 176 13.96 -14.61 3.81
CA LYS A 176 15.34 -14.70 4.33
C LYS A 176 15.89 -13.37 4.83
N ILE A 177 15.23 -12.24 4.52
CA ILE A 177 15.72 -10.88 4.87
C ILE A 177 16.03 -10.75 6.36
N PHE A 178 15.16 -11.29 7.23
CA PHE A 178 15.25 -11.18 8.68
C PHE A 178 15.48 -12.53 9.39
N GLU A 179 15.86 -13.58 8.67
CA GLU A 179 16.07 -14.93 9.24
C GLU A 179 17.18 -14.93 10.30
N ASP A 180 18.20 -14.12 10.10
CA ASP A 180 19.35 -13.93 10.98
C ASP A 180 19.12 -12.86 12.07
N VAL A 181 17.94 -12.23 12.10
CA VAL A 181 17.65 -11.10 12.99
C VAL A 181 16.76 -11.55 14.15
N HIS A 182 17.17 -11.19 15.37
CA HIS A 182 16.38 -11.47 16.57
C HIS A 182 15.02 -10.76 16.51
N ALA A 183 13.95 -11.45 16.93
CA ALA A 183 12.58 -10.97 16.82
C ALA A 183 12.34 -9.58 17.43
N ASP A 184 13.10 -9.19 18.46
CA ASP A 184 13.02 -7.87 19.09
C ASP A 184 13.41 -6.71 18.16
N PHE A 185 14.02 -7.01 17.00
CA PHE A 185 14.45 -6.05 15.99
C PHE A 185 13.72 -6.19 14.64
N CYS A 186 12.84 -7.18 14.47
CA CYS A 186 12.10 -7.36 13.22
C CYS A 186 10.58 -7.56 13.39
N ASP A 187 10.11 -7.82 14.61
CA ASP A 187 8.67 -7.86 14.93
C ASP A 187 8.17 -6.47 15.32
N ILE A 188 7.27 -5.92 14.50
CA ILE A 188 6.66 -4.60 14.70
C ILE A 188 6.02 -4.48 16.10
N ARG A 189 5.33 -5.51 16.59
CA ARG A 189 4.67 -5.47 17.90
C ARG A 189 5.70 -5.37 19.02
N LYS A 190 6.79 -6.15 18.95
CA LYS A 190 7.85 -6.11 19.96
C LYS A 190 8.58 -4.77 19.98
N ILE A 191 8.83 -4.19 18.82
CA ILE A 191 9.42 -2.86 18.69
C ILE A 191 8.49 -1.81 19.31
N LEU A 192 7.20 -1.83 18.96
CA LEU A 192 6.22 -0.90 19.52
C LEU A 192 6.07 -1.04 21.04
N LEU A 193 6.16 -2.25 21.60
CA LEU A 193 6.17 -2.47 23.05
C LEU A 193 7.35 -1.77 23.76
N LYS A 194 8.53 -1.65 23.12
CA LYS A 194 9.66 -0.88 23.68
C LYS A 194 9.39 0.62 23.73
N PHE A 195 8.72 1.14 22.70
CA PHE A 195 8.30 2.55 22.68
C PHE A 195 7.13 2.81 23.62
N GLN A 196 6.23 1.84 23.81
CA GLN A 196 5.18 1.88 24.81
C GLN A 196 5.77 1.92 26.23
N GLU A 197 6.78 1.10 26.52
CA GLU A 197 7.51 1.13 27.80
C GLU A 197 8.14 2.51 28.07
N TRP A 198 8.69 3.16 27.04
CA TRP A 198 9.18 4.54 27.15
C TRP A 198 8.04 5.51 27.45
N LYS A 199 6.94 5.45 26.69
CA LYS A 199 5.76 6.31 26.88
C LYS A 199 5.20 6.22 28.31
N GLU A 200 5.12 5.01 28.87
CA GLU A 200 4.59 4.76 30.21
C GLU A 200 5.54 5.24 31.32
N LYS A 201 6.85 5.02 31.17
CA LYS A 201 7.84 5.38 32.21
C LYS A 201 8.25 6.84 32.16
N PHE A 202 8.39 7.42 30.97
CA PHE A 202 8.94 8.77 30.74
C PHE A 202 8.17 9.51 29.63
N PRO A 203 6.91 9.90 29.87
CA PRO A 203 6.05 10.51 28.85
C PRO A 203 6.60 11.84 28.31
N ASP A 204 7.18 12.69 29.16
CA ASP A 204 7.71 13.99 28.73
C ASP A 204 8.91 13.79 27.78
N SER A 205 9.84 12.90 28.14
CA SER A 205 10.99 12.55 27.31
C SER A 205 10.59 11.89 25.98
N TYR A 206 9.53 11.08 25.99
CA TYR A 206 8.97 10.49 24.78
C TYR A 206 8.45 11.58 23.82
N CYS A 207 7.72 12.57 24.34
CA CYS A 207 7.22 13.70 23.58
C CYS A 207 8.37 14.59 23.06
N ASP A 208 9.32 14.94 23.93
CA ASP A 208 10.47 15.80 23.58
C ASP A 208 11.39 15.16 22.53
N ALA A 209 11.46 13.82 22.49
CA ALA A 209 12.18 13.07 21.47
C ALA A 209 11.39 12.88 20.17
N TYR A 210 10.16 13.40 20.08
CA TYR A 210 9.27 13.31 18.90
C TYR A 210 9.09 11.87 18.41
N ILE A 211 8.92 10.91 19.33
CA ILE A 211 8.91 9.49 18.97
C ILE A 211 7.75 9.14 18.03
N SER A 212 6.53 9.62 18.31
CA SER A 212 5.36 9.43 17.45
C SER A 212 5.61 9.87 16.00
N PHE A 213 6.35 10.97 15.82
CA PHE A 213 6.73 11.47 14.49
C PHE A 213 7.75 10.56 13.78
N CYS A 214 8.63 9.90 14.55
CA CYS A 214 9.69 9.04 14.03
C CYS A 214 9.21 7.61 13.72
N LEU A 215 8.20 7.11 14.44
CA LEU A 215 7.70 5.74 14.30
C LEU A 215 7.33 5.36 12.85
N PRO A 216 6.60 6.17 12.06
CA PRO A 216 6.30 5.82 10.68
C PRO A 216 7.54 5.56 9.82
N LYS A 217 8.62 6.32 10.04
CA LYS A 217 9.90 6.12 9.33
C LYS A 217 10.62 4.86 9.80
N LEU A 218 10.59 4.61 11.10
CA LEU A 218 11.23 3.44 11.70
C LEU A 218 10.56 2.12 11.27
N LEU A 219 9.23 2.10 11.21
CA LEU A 219 8.46 0.91 10.84
C LEU A 219 8.47 0.63 9.33
N ASN A 220 8.77 1.63 8.50
CA ASN A 220 8.68 1.56 7.05
C ASN A 220 9.39 0.32 6.43
N PRO A 221 10.63 -0.04 6.80
CA PRO A 221 11.30 -1.22 6.23
C PRO A 221 10.54 -2.52 6.52
N LEU A 222 10.01 -2.69 7.73
CA LEU A 222 9.27 -3.90 8.14
C LEU A 222 7.94 -4.01 7.42
N ILE A 223 7.24 -2.89 7.31
CA ILE A 223 5.96 -2.81 6.59
C ILE A 223 6.18 -3.13 5.11
N ARG A 224 7.22 -2.55 4.48
CA ARG A 224 7.58 -2.83 3.08
C ARG A 224 7.81 -4.31 2.82
N VAL A 225 8.51 -5.02 3.70
CA VAL A 225 8.70 -6.48 3.59
C VAL A 225 7.37 -7.23 3.63
N GLN A 226 6.47 -6.89 4.56
CA GLN A 226 5.13 -7.51 4.60
C GLN A 226 4.31 -7.24 3.33
N LEU A 227 4.58 -6.12 2.64
CA LEU A 227 3.90 -5.71 1.41
C LEU A 227 4.56 -6.24 0.13
N ILE A 228 5.64 -7.03 0.18
CA ILE A 228 6.29 -7.57 -1.03
C ILE A 228 5.32 -8.44 -1.83
N ASN A 229 4.53 -9.29 -1.16
CA ASN A 229 3.55 -10.14 -1.82
C ASN A 229 2.21 -9.44 -2.12
N TRP A 230 2.04 -8.20 -1.67
CA TRP A 230 0.75 -7.53 -1.73
C TRP A 230 0.40 -7.15 -3.17
N SER A 231 -0.68 -7.74 -3.70
CA SER A 231 -1.17 -7.56 -5.07
C SER A 231 -2.59 -6.98 -5.06
N PRO A 232 -2.77 -5.69 -4.74
CA PRO A 232 -4.08 -5.09 -4.48
C PRO A 232 -5.06 -5.10 -5.66
N LEU A 233 -4.54 -5.18 -6.89
CA LEU A 233 -5.36 -5.18 -8.11
C LEU A 233 -5.87 -6.57 -8.49
N GLU A 234 -5.26 -7.64 -7.96
CA GLU A 234 -5.66 -9.03 -8.24
C GLU A 234 -6.61 -9.57 -7.17
N HIS A 235 -6.33 -9.25 -5.90
CA HIS A 235 -7.09 -9.72 -4.75
C HIS A 235 -7.40 -8.56 -3.82
N SER A 236 -8.69 -8.31 -3.56
CA SER A 236 -9.09 -7.36 -2.54
C SER A 236 -8.65 -7.88 -1.16
N THR A 237 -7.67 -7.20 -0.57
CA THR A 237 -7.17 -7.50 0.78
C THR A 237 -7.52 -6.33 1.68
N ASP A 238 -8.14 -6.61 2.84
CA ASP A 238 -8.37 -5.57 3.83
C ASP A 238 -7.06 -5.28 4.58
N LEU A 239 -6.62 -4.02 4.56
CA LEU A 239 -5.43 -3.59 5.27
C LEU A 239 -5.55 -3.86 6.78
N LYS A 240 -6.76 -3.84 7.34
CA LYS A 240 -7.03 -4.11 8.76
C LYS A 240 -6.67 -5.53 9.20
N GLU A 241 -6.60 -6.46 8.25
CA GLU A 241 -6.23 -7.84 8.53
C GLU A 241 -4.73 -8.05 8.57
N MET A 242 -3.95 -7.09 8.06
CA MET A 242 -2.50 -7.21 8.00
C MET A 242 -1.86 -7.09 9.39
N PRO A 243 -0.83 -7.90 9.70
CA PRO A 243 -0.19 -7.88 11.02
C PRO A 243 0.39 -6.51 11.40
N TRP A 244 1.02 -5.81 10.45
CA TRP A 244 1.54 -4.46 10.71
C TRP A 244 0.44 -3.46 11.06
N PHE A 245 -0.73 -3.58 10.42
CA PHE A 245 -1.83 -2.65 10.62
C PHE A 245 -2.36 -2.77 12.04
N ARG A 246 -2.70 -4.00 12.44
CA ARG A 246 -3.19 -4.30 13.79
C ARG A 246 -2.20 -3.86 14.87
N ALA A 247 -0.90 -4.12 14.65
CA ALA A 247 0.14 -3.71 15.59
C ALA A 247 0.19 -2.18 15.81
N VAL A 248 0.07 -1.40 14.73
CA VAL A 248 0.09 0.07 14.80
C VAL A 248 -1.23 0.62 15.34
N GLU A 249 -2.36 0.03 14.97
CA GLU A 249 -3.69 0.39 15.49
C GLU A 249 -3.76 0.14 17.00
N GLU A 250 -3.35 -1.05 17.47
CA GLU A 250 -3.26 -1.39 18.89
C GLU A 250 -2.37 -0.42 19.68
N PHE A 251 -1.22 -0.03 19.12
CA PHE A 251 -0.32 0.95 19.74
C PHE A 251 -0.95 2.35 19.83
N SER A 252 -1.61 2.79 18.76
CA SER A 252 -2.26 4.11 18.70
C SER A 252 -3.48 4.19 19.64
N ASP A 253 -4.22 3.08 19.79
CA ASP A 253 -5.43 3.00 20.62
C ASP A 253 -5.16 2.71 22.12
N ALA A 254 -3.92 2.37 22.49
CA ALA A 254 -3.55 1.96 23.84
C ALA A 254 -3.91 2.98 24.96
N LYS A 255 -4.18 4.24 24.60
CA LYS A 255 -4.50 5.33 25.54
C LYS A 255 -6.00 5.50 25.86
N LYS A 256 -6.91 4.86 25.12
CA LYS A 256 -8.38 4.97 25.35
C LYS A 256 -8.86 4.41 26.69
N SER A 257 -7.98 3.79 27.49
CA SER A 257 -8.28 3.19 28.80
C SER A 257 -8.11 4.14 30.00
N SER A 258 -7.58 5.36 29.82
CA SER A 258 -7.37 6.33 30.92
C SER A 258 -8.18 7.62 30.71
N GLU A 259 -8.95 8.03 31.72
CA GLU A 259 -9.96 9.11 31.69
C GLU A 259 -9.47 10.54 31.36
N SER A 260 -8.21 10.74 30.97
CA SER A 260 -7.73 12.05 30.54
C SER A 260 -7.94 12.25 29.04
N LYS A 261 -9.04 12.93 28.69
CA LYS A 261 -9.23 13.55 27.36
C LYS A 261 -8.19 14.65 27.15
N ARG A 262 -6.95 14.31 26.82
CA ARG A 262 -6.12 15.22 26.03
C ARG A 262 -6.48 14.92 24.58
N ASP A 263 -7.12 15.88 23.93
CA ASP A 263 -7.71 15.77 22.59
C ASP A 263 -6.65 15.69 21.47
N ASP A 264 -5.41 15.30 21.80
CA ASP A 264 -4.21 15.44 20.95
C ASP A 264 -3.11 14.43 21.39
N ASP A 265 -3.38 13.12 21.34
CA ASP A 265 -2.31 12.11 21.48
C ASP A 265 -1.52 12.05 20.16
N PRO A 266 -0.23 12.43 20.13
CA PRO A 266 0.54 12.44 18.88
C PRO A 266 0.68 11.04 18.24
N ASP A 267 0.40 9.98 18.99
CA ASP A 267 0.39 8.61 18.48
C ASP A 267 -0.82 8.27 17.61
N GLU A 268 -1.95 9.00 17.73
CA GLU A 268 -3.10 8.85 16.82
C GLU A 268 -2.71 9.14 15.36
N GLU A 269 -1.67 9.96 15.17
CA GLU A 269 -1.12 10.32 13.86
C GLU A 269 -0.14 9.28 13.29
N VAL A 270 0.28 8.26 14.05
CA VAL A 270 1.26 7.27 13.58
C VAL A 270 0.68 6.44 12.44
N LEU A 271 -0.51 5.87 12.63
CA LEU A 271 -1.20 5.06 11.63
C LEU A 271 -1.48 5.83 10.32
N PRO A 272 -2.10 7.02 10.33
CA PRO A 272 -2.34 7.77 9.09
C PRO A 272 -1.04 8.15 8.39
N ARG A 273 0.03 8.50 9.12
CA ARG A 273 1.34 8.79 8.52
C ARG A 273 1.99 7.55 7.89
N VAL A 274 1.82 6.37 8.49
CA VAL A 274 2.27 5.11 7.88
C VAL A 274 1.55 4.87 6.56
N ILE A 275 0.22 5.05 6.54
CA ILE A 275 -0.60 4.93 5.33
C ILE A 275 -0.14 5.94 4.27
N GLU A 276 0.02 7.20 4.66
CA GLU A 276 0.39 8.28 3.76
C GLU A 276 1.80 8.10 3.17
N LYS A 277 2.79 7.70 3.98
CA LYS A 277 4.20 7.62 3.55
C LYS A 277 4.60 6.27 2.98
N THR A 278 3.82 5.21 3.21
CA THR A 278 4.18 3.84 2.78
C THR A 278 3.15 3.24 1.85
N ILE A 279 1.86 3.33 2.17
CA ILE A 279 0.80 2.67 1.42
C ILE A 279 0.43 3.48 0.17
N LEU A 280 0.14 4.78 0.30
CA LEU A 280 -0.26 5.62 -0.83
C LEU A 280 0.79 5.67 -1.96
N PRO A 281 2.11 5.80 -1.69
CA PRO A 281 3.12 5.76 -2.75
C PRO A 281 3.14 4.41 -3.48
N LYS A 282 2.95 3.30 -2.74
CA LYS A 282 2.89 1.96 -3.32
C LYS A 282 1.67 1.80 -4.23
N ILE A 283 0.48 2.24 -3.78
CA ILE A 283 -0.74 2.24 -4.61
C ILE A 283 -0.54 3.12 -5.85
N THR A 284 0.07 4.29 -5.70
CA THR A 284 0.37 5.19 -6.83
C THR A 284 1.28 4.51 -7.86
N ALA A 285 2.28 3.74 -7.42
CA ALA A 285 3.14 2.96 -8.31
C ALA A 285 2.37 1.83 -9.04
N PHE A 286 1.40 1.19 -8.38
CA PHE A 286 0.50 0.22 -9.02
C PHE A 286 -0.38 0.88 -10.08
N ILE A 287 -0.99 2.02 -9.77
CA ILE A 287 -1.83 2.79 -10.71
C ILE A 287 -1.02 3.17 -11.96
N LYS A 288 0.22 3.62 -11.76
CA LYS A 288 1.09 4.04 -12.85
C LYS A 288 1.50 2.89 -13.78
N ASN A 289 1.92 1.76 -13.20
CA ASN A 289 2.69 0.75 -13.95
C ASN A 289 1.96 -0.57 -14.18
N VAL A 290 0.89 -0.85 -13.43
CA VAL A 290 0.22 -2.16 -13.41
C VAL A 290 -1.26 -2.04 -13.74
N TRP A 291 -1.93 -0.99 -13.24
CA TRP A 291 -3.36 -0.81 -13.44
C TRP A 291 -3.70 -0.59 -14.91
N ASP A 292 -4.66 -1.39 -15.35
CA ASP A 292 -5.29 -1.30 -16.65
C ASP A 292 -6.70 -0.69 -16.51
N PRO A 293 -6.91 0.56 -16.95
CA PRO A 293 -8.22 1.22 -16.88
C PRO A 293 -9.32 0.50 -17.67
N LEU A 294 -8.96 -0.37 -18.62
CA LEU A 294 -9.90 -1.18 -19.39
C LEU A 294 -10.24 -2.51 -18.69
N SER A 295 -9.54 -2.87 -17.61
CA SER A 295 -9.91 -4.02 -16.78
C SER A 295 -10.94 -3.61 -15.72
N THR A 296 -12.16 -4.15 -15.87
CA THR A 296 -13.24 -4.02 -14.88
C THR A 296 -12.82 -4.59 -13.52
N SER A 297 -12.22 -5.78 -13.49
CA SER A 297 -11.78 -6.44 -12.25
C SER A 297 -10.76 -5.60 -11.46
N GLN A 298 -9.70 -5.14 -12.13
CA GLN A 298 -8.69 -4.30 -11.48
C GLN A 298 -9.26 -2.97 -11.02
N THR A 299 -10.16 -2.38 -11.81
CA THR A 299 -10.79 -1.10 -11.45
C THR A 299 -11.73 -1.26 -10.27
N GLU A 300 -12.51 -2.34 -10.20
CA GLU A 300 -13.33 -2.68 -9.03
C GLU A 300 -12.48 -2.87 -7.77
N ASN A 301 -11.38 -3.61 -7.87
CA ASN A 301 -10.44 -3.81 -6.76
C ASN A 301 -9.78 -2.50 -6.32
N LEU A 302 -9.38 -1.65 -7.26
CA LEU A 302 -8.79 -0.33 -6.98
C LEU A 302 -9.80 0.59 -6.27
N ILE A 303 -11.08 0.59 -6.69
CA ILE A 303 -12.14 1.36 -6.03
C ILE A 303 -12.32 0.87 -4.59
N GLN A 304 -12.45 -0.45 -4.38
CA GLN A 304 -12.59 -1.02 -3.04
C GLN A 304 -11.40 -0.64 -2.15
N LEU A 305 -10.18 -0.71 -2.69
CA LEU A 305 -8.98 -0.29 -1.97
C LEU A 305 -9.04 1.19 -1.60
N CYS A 306 -9.38 2.07 -2.53
CA CYS A 306 -9.49 3.51 -2.28
C CYS A 306 -10.56 3.80 -1.22
N ASN A 307 -11.74 3.17 -1.28
CA ASN A 307 -12.78 3.35 -0.27
C ASN A 307 -12.32 2.84 1.11
N ASN A 308 -11.63 1.71 1.15
CA ASN A 308 -11.08 1.18 2.41
C ASN A 308 -10.01 2.10 3.01
N VAL A 309 -9.20 2.77 2.18
CA VAL A 309 -8.14 3.69 2.62
C VAL A 309 -8.68 5.09 2.95
N PHE A 310 -9.67 5.60 2.21
CA PHE A 310 -10.14 6.99 2.33
C PHE A 310 -11.44 7.15 3.12
N GLU A 311 -12.43 6.27 2.93
CA GLU A 311 -13.74 6.40 3.60
C GLU A 311 -13.75 5.73 4.97
N LYS A 312 -13.13 4.55 5.09
CA LYS A 312 -13.12 3.76 6.33
C LYS A 312 -11.97 4.08 7.26
N GLN A 313 -10.96 4.82 6.81
CA GLN A 313 -9.71 4.98 7.54
C GLN A 313 -9.15 6.41 7.53
N VAL A 314 -9.31 7.05 8.69
CA VAL A 314 -8.33 7.92 9.37
C VAL A 314 -7.99 9.29 8.73
N LEU A 315 -8.21 9.56 7.45
CA LEU A 315 -7.87 10.87 6.85
C LEU A 315 -8.91 11.99 7.13
N SER A 316 -9.70 11.88 8.20
CA SER A 316 -10.82 12.80 8.47
C SER A 316 -10.45 14.08 9.24
N ARG A 317 -9.17 14.37 9.49
CA ARG A 317 -8.75 15.65 10.08
C ARG A 317 -7.62 16.32 9.29
N SER A 318 -8.02 17.31 8.50
CA SER A 318 -7.21 18.38 7.88
C SER A 318 -6.31 18.02 6.69
N GLU A 319 -6.45 18.86 5.65
CA GLU A 319 -5.66 18.99 4.42
C GLU A 319 -5.45 17.72 3.56
N CYS A 320 -5.83 17.80 2.29
CA CYS A 320 -5.57 16.75 1.32
C CYS A 320 -4.05 16.55 1.19
N SER A 321 -3.51 15.50 1.80
CA SER A 321 -2.07 15.24 1.80
C SER A 321 -1.51 15.17 0.38
N GLN A 322 -0.26 15.59 0.20
CA GLN A 322 0.40 15.55 -1.11
C GLN A 322 0.33 14.15 -1.72
N ALA A 323 0.50 13.10 -0.91
CA ALA A 323 0.41 11.72 -1.38
C ALA A 323 -0.99 11.34 -1.93
N LYS A 324 -2.06 11.88 -1.32
CA LYS A 324 -3.42 11.70 -1.84
C LYS A 324 -3.61 12.44 -3.16
N GLN A 325 -3.10 13.67 -3.28
CA GLN A 325 -3.13 14.43 -4.53
C GLN A 325 -2.35 13.73 -5.64
N ASP A 326 -1.15 13.22 -5.34
CA ASP A 326 -0.31 12.48 -6.28
C ASP A 326 -1.02 11.21 -6.79
N LEU A 327 -1.71 10.49 -5.91
CA LEU A 327 -2.51 9.32 -6.27
C LEU A 327 -3.64 9.71 -7.23
N ILE A 328 -4.44 10.74 -6.90
CA ILE A 328 -5.55 11.19 -7.75
C ILE A 328 -5.03 11.66 -9.11
N ASN A 329 -3.97 12.46 -9.13
CA ASN A 329 -3.33 12.93 -10.35
C ASN A 329 -2.83 11.76 -11.20
N MET A 330 -2.28 10.72 -10.58
CA MET A 330 -1.83 9.52 -11.29
C MET A 330 -3.00 8.73 -11.90
N VAL A 331 -4.14 8.61 -11.20
CA VAL A 331 -5.35 7.99 -11.77
C VAL A 331 -5.79 8.75 -13.03
N VAL A 332 -5.89 10.08 -12.92
CA VAL A 332 -6.30 10.93 -14.05
C VAL A 332 -5.31 10.83 -15.21
N LEU A 333 -4.01 10.85 -14.93
CA LEU A 333 -2.96 10.71 -15.94
C LEU A 333 -3.07 9.36 -16.67
N ARG A 334 -3.14 8.25 -15.93
CA ARG A 334 -3.23 6.92 -16.52
C ARG A 334 -4.52 6.73 -17.32
N MET A 335 -5.64 7.30 -16.88
CA MET A 335 -6.89 7.31 -17.65
C MET A 335 -6.73 8.07 -18.97
N LYS A 336 -6.08 9.25 -18.97
CA LYS A 336 -5.83 10.03 -20.19
C LYS A 336 -4.94 9.26 -21.17
N GLU A 337 -3.83 8.70 -20.69
CA GLU A 337 -2.95 7.85 -21.51
C GLU A 337 -3.73 6.69 -22.14
N SER A 338 -4.63 6.06 -21.38
CA SER A 338 -5.45 4.97 -21.92
C SER A 338 -6.46 5.45 -22.98
N VAL A 339 -7.02 6.65 -22.84
CA VAL A 339 -7.90 7.25 -23.87
C VAL A 339 -7.12 7.53 -25.15
N GLU A 340 -5.90 8.03 -25.04
CA GLU A 340 -5.07 8.44 -26.17
C GLU A 340 -4.43 7.26 -26.89
N GLU A 341 -3.97 6.25 -26.15
CA GLU A 341 -3.15 5.16 -26.67
C GLU A 341 -3.92 3.84 -26.85
N ASP A 342 -4.94 3.58 -26.02
CA ASP A 342 -5.59 2.27 -25.94
C ASP A 342 -6.99 2.22 -26.55
N VAL A 343 -7.59 3.37 -26.85
CA VAL A 343 -8.91 3.48 -27.50
C VAL A 343 -8.76 3.77 -28.97
N PHE A 344 -9.31 2.86 -29.79
CA PHE A 344 -9.33 3.00 -31.23
C PHE A 344 -10.67 3.58 -31.67
N ILE A 345 -10.66 4.79 -32.22
CA ILE A 345 -11.81 5.41 -32.88
C ILE A 345 -11.61 5.26 -34.39
N PRO A 346 -12.30 4.33 -35.07
CA PRO A 346 -12.16 4.20 -36.51
C PRO A 346 -12.77 5.42 -37.23
N LEU A 347 -11.95 6.15 -37.98
CA LEU A 347 -12.41 7.22 -38.86
C LEU A 347 -12.89 6.62 -40.18
N TYR A 348 -14.20 6.40 -40.31
CA TYR A 348 -14.78 5.92 -41.57
C TYR A 348 -15.07 7.06 -42.55
N PRO A 349 -14.68 6.93 -43.83
CA PRO A 349 -15.19 7.81 -44.88
C PRO A 349 -16.72 7.63 -44.98
N ARG A 350 -17.47 8.73 -44.84
CA ARG A 350 -18.90 8.76 -45.20
C ARG A 350 -19.03 8.47 -46.69
N ARG A 351 -19.15 7.20 -47.11
CA ARG A 351 -19.89 6.77 -48.31
C ARG A 351 -19.89 5.25 -48.53
N SER A 352 -21.09 4.81 -48.92
CA SER A 352 -21.45 3.59 -49.67
C SER A 352 -21.88 2.34 -48.89
N ASN A 353 -23.03 1.81 -49.32
CA ASN A 353 -23.93 0.84 -48.68
C ASN A 353 -23.37 -0.58 -48.46
N LYS A 354 -22.05 -0.79 -48.52
CA LYS A 354 -21.40 -2.08 -48.16
C LYS A 354 -21.03 -2.16 -46.67
N ILE A 355 -21.30 -1.09 -45.92
CA ILE A 355 -20.91 -0.90 -44.52
C ILE A 355 -21.77 -1.68 -43.53
N LEU A 356 -22.87 -2.36 -43.90
CA LEU A 356 -23.77 -3.01 -42.93
C LEU A 356 -23.12 -4.09 -42.02
N ILE A 357 -22.08 -4.77 -42.49
CA ILE A 357 -21.34 -5.77 -41.69
C ILE A 357 -20.21 -5.09 -40.86
N ALA A 358 -19.60 -4.04 -41.41
CA ALA A 358 -18.57 -3.26 -40.71
C ALA A 358 -19.17 -2.33 -39.63
N SER A 359 -20.38 -1.79 -39.85
CA SER A 359 -21.08 -0.93 -38.88
C SER A 359 -21.63 -1.71 -37.71
N SER A 360 -22.14 -2.94 -37.90
CA SER A 360 -22.63 -3.75 -36.77
C SER A 360 -21.50 -4.19 -35.84
N PHE A 361 -20.35 -4.58 -36.41
CA PHE A 361 -19.15 -4.94 -35.64
C PHE A 361 -18.51 -3.72 -34.96
N SER A 362 -18.50 -2.56 -35.64
CA SER A 362 -17.88 -1.33 -35.16
C SER A 362 -18.73 -0.54 -34.16
N ASP A 363 -20.06 -0.47 -34.33
CA ASP A 363 -20.97 0.15 -33.34
C ASP A 363 -20.93 -0.62 -32.02
N GLN A 364 -20.82 -1.95 -32.08
CA GLN A 364 -20.52 -2.76 -30.91
C GLN A 364 -19.14 -2.40 -30.36
N HIS A 365 -18.05 -2.42 -31.14
CA HIS A 365 -16.70 -2.22 -30.61
C HIS A 365 -16.42 -0.82 -30.03
N CYS A 366 -16.88 0.24 -30.71
CA CYS A 366 -16.68 1.63 -30.29
C CYS A 366 -17.59 1.97 -29.09
N GLY A 367 -18.84 1.49 -29.09
CA GLY A 367 -19.73 1.62 -27.93
C GLY A 367 -19.19 0.90 -26.68
N ARG A 368 -18.52 -0.23 -26.88
CA ARG A 368 -17.88 -1.04 -25.82
C ARG A 368 -16.70 -0.35 -25.13
N GLN A 369 -15.78 0.24 -25.91
CA GLN A 369 -14.63 0.99 -25.37
C GLN A 369 -15.10 2.27 -24.65
N ILE A 370 -16.10 2.97 -25.22
CA ILE A 370 -16.68 4.17 -24.60
C ILE A 370 -17.45 3.82 -23.31
N ILE A 371 -18.15 2.67 -23.25
CA ILE A 371 -18.83 2.24 -22.01
C ILE A 371 -17.83 1.82 -20.93
N ALA A 372 -16.78 1.06 -21.27
CA ALA A 372 -15.72 0.70 -20.32
C ALA A 372 -15.01 1.96 -19.78
N MET A 373 -14.73 2.93 -20.64
CA MET A 373 -13.94 4.12 -20.31
C MET A 373 -14.74 5.30 -19.72
N PHE A 374 -16.04 5.44 -20.01
CA PHE A 374 -16.85 6.55 -19.49
C PHE A 374 -17.89 6.13 -18.46
N LYS A 375 -18.30 4.85 -18.42
CA LYS A 375 -19.32 4.36 -17.46
C LYS A 375 -18.69 3.79 -16.18
N ILE A 376 -17.47 3.25 -16.27
CA ILE A 376 -16.70 2.79 -15.10
C ILE A 376 -16.13 4.01 -14.34
N PRO A 377 -15.38 4.94 -14.95
CA PRO A 377 -14.80 6.10 -14.26
C PRO A 377 -15.79 7.16 -13.78
N ARG A 378 -16.93 7.36 -14.45
CA ARG A 378 -17.95 8.33 -14.00
C ARG A 378 -18.56 7.95 -12.64
N LYS A 379 -18.57 6.66 -12.29
CA LYS A 379 -18.93 6.22 -10.93
C LYS A 379 -17.73 6.32 -9.97
N THR A 380 -16.51 6.16 -10.48
CA THR A 380 -15.25 6.11 -9.70
C THR A 380 -14.72 7.46 -9.22
N VAL A 381 -14.94 8.56 -9.95
CA VAL A 381 -14.28 9.85 -9.64
C VAL A 381 -15.26 10.92 -9.16
N LEU A 382 -16.53 10.89 -9.57
CA LEU A 382 -17.51 11.92 -9.21
C LEU A 382 -18.29 11.64 -7.92
N VAL A 383 -18.21 10.42 -7.37
CA VAL A 383 -18.91 10.05 -6.12
C VAL A 383 -17.95 10.05 -4.92
N SER A 384 -16.64 10.07 -5.17
CA SER A 384 -15.59 9.89 -4.14
C SER A 384 -14.61 11.07 -4.05
N CYS A 385 -14.86 12.17 -4.77
CA CYS A 385 -14.15 13.45 -4.63
C CYS A 385 -14.96 14.42 -3.77
#